data_AF-A0A7Z0SEI1-F1
#
_entry.id   AF-A0A7Z0SEI1-F1
#
_cell.length_a   1.000
_cell.length_b   1.000
_cell.length_c   1.000
_cell.angle_alpha   90.00
_cell.angle_beta   90.00
_cell.angle_gamma   90.00
#
_symmetry.space_group_name_H-M   'P 1'
#
loop_
_entity.id
_entity.type
_entity.pdbx_description
1 polymer ?
#
loop_
_entity_poly.entity_id
_entity_poly.type
_entity_poly.pdbx_seq_one_letter_code
_entity_poly.pdbx_strand_id
1 'polypeptide(L)'
;MITNLMDPVEYEASLFKTLYHLRWGIEENYKRLKQWVEIENFSGKSALSVKQDFYAKIIASNLTSLMALAAQKEVDKKTQKLQLTYQVEFCTSLSK
;
A
#
# COMPACT_ATOMS: atom_id res chain seq x y z
N MET A 1 23.61 -4.42 6.26
CA MET A 1 22.61 -3.52 6.86
C MET A 1 23.30 -2.78 7.99
N ILE A 2 23.06 -1.47 8.13
CA ILE A 2 23.52 -0.69 9.28
C ILE A 2 22.25 -0.27 10.03
N THR A 3 22.25 -0.42 11.36
CA THR A 3 21.09 -0.16 12.22
C THR A 3 21.57 0.48 13.53
N ASN A 4 20.68 1.20 14.21
CA ASN A 4 20.90 1.72 15.56
C ASN A 4 20.48 0.72 16.66
N LEU A 5 19.95 -0.45 16.28
CA LEU A 5 19.61 -1.55 17.19
C LEU A 5 20.83 -2.45 17.38
N MET A 6 21.55 -2.26 18.49
CA MET A 6 22.88 -2.84 18.73
C MET A 6 22.87 -4.00 19.74
N ASP A 7 21.78 -4.21 20.48
CA ASP A 7 21.69 -5.27 21.48
C ASP A 7 21.49 -6.65 20.80
N PRO A 8 22.47 -7.57 20.87
CA PRO A 8 22.38 -8.86 20.20
C PRO A 8 21.53 -9.89 20.97
N VAL A 9 21.22 -9.63 22.25
CA VAL A 9 20.34 -10.47 23.07
C VAL A 9 18.88 -10.10 22.82
N GLU A 10 18.59 -8.80 22.67
CA GLU A 10 17.24 -8.31 22.35
C GLU A 10 16.90 -8.47 20.86
N TYR A 11 17.87 -8.31 19.95
CA TYR A 11 17.64 -8.31 18.50
C TYR A 11 18.49 -9.37 17.78
N GLU A 12 17.89 -10.52 17.51
CA GLU A 12 18.54 -11.58 16.75
C GLU A 12 18.83 -11.14 15.30
N ALA A 13 19.99 -11.55 14.75
CA ALA A 13 20.41 -11.20 13.39
C ALA A 13 19.39 -11.59 12.30
N SER A 14 18.63 -12.68 12.50
CA SER A 14 17.63 -13.16 11.54
C SER A 14 16.43 -12.20 11.37
N LEU A 15 16.08 -11.45 12.42
CA LEU A 15 15.01 -10.45 12.41
C LEU A 15 15.25 -9.38 11.33
N PHE A 16 16.50 -8.93 11.20
CA PHE A 16 16.88 -7.88 10.27
C PHE A 16 16.64 -8.27 8.81
N LYS A 17 16.79 -9.56 8.47
CA LYS A 17 16.45 -10.04 7.12
C LYS A 17 14.97 -9.81 6.82
N THR A 18 14.10 -10.16 7.75
CA THR A 18 12.65 -9.98 7.62
C THR A 18 12.28 -8.49 7.58
N LEU A 19 12.85 -7.67 8.46
CA LEU A 19 12.62 -6.23 8.47
C LEU A 19 13.07 -5.56 7.17
N TYR A 20 14.22 -5.95 6.63
CA TYR A 20 14.67 -5.43 5.34
C TYR A 20 13.75 -5.83 4.19
N HIS A 21 13.20 -7.05 4.25
CA HIS A 21 12.28 -7.53 3.24
C HIS A 21 11.00 -6.70 3.20
N LEU A 22 10.50 -6.21 4.35
CA LEU A 22 9.35 -5.31 4.42
C LEU A 22 9.56 -4.00 3.65
N ARG A 23 10.81 -3.59 3.39
CA ARG A 23 11.12 -2.44 2.52
C ARG A 23 10.52 -2.60 1.13
N TRP A 24 10.43 -3.82 0.59
CA TRP A 24 9.90 -4.07 -0.76
C TRP A 24 8.46 -3.58 -0.93
N GLY A 25 7.68 -3.55 0.16
CA GLY A 25 6.31 -3.04 0.12
C GLY A 25 6.18 -1.62 -0.44
N ILE A 26 7.21 -0.77 -0.30
CA ILE A 26 7.19 0.58 -0.86
C ILE A 26 7.29 0.58 -2.39
N GLU A 27 8.04 -0.36 -2.97
CA GLU A 27 8.25 -0.45 -4.42
C GLU A 27 6.95 -0.89 -5.12
N GLU A 28 6.24 -1.87 -4.53
CA GLU A 28 4.91 -2.26 -5.00
C GLU A 28 3.89 -1.12 -4.88
N ASN A 29 4.01 -0.28 -3.84
CA ASN A 29 3.16 0.90 -3.72
C ASN A 29 3.49 1.96 -4.79
N TYR A 30 4.76 2.20 -5.11
CA TYR A 30 5.12 3.09 -6.22
C TYR A 30 4.59 2.59 -7.55
N LYS A 31 4.68 1.27 -7.80
CA LYS A 31 4.10 0.65 -8.99
C LYS A 31 2.59 0.90 -9.07
N ARG A 32 1.87 0.70 -7.96
CA ARG A 32 0.43 0.96 -7.84
C ARG A 32 0.06 2.41 -8.10
N LEU A 33 0.79 3.35 -7.50
CA LEU A 33 0.55 4.79 -7.68
C LEU A 33 0.77 5.22 -9.13
N LYS A 34 1.80 4.69 -9.80
CA LYS A 34 2.09 5.02 -11.20
C LYS A 34 1.12 4.35 -12.17
N GLN A 35 0.84 3.05 -12.00
CA GLN A 35 0.10 2.26 -12.98
C GLN A 35 -1.42 2.31 -12.80
N TRP A 36 -1.92 2.36 -11.56
CA TRP A 36 -3.36 2.27 -11.30
C TRP A 36 -3.97 3.61 -10.91
N VAL A 37 -3.25 4.41 -10.12
CA VAL A 37 -3.70 5.77 -9.73
C VAL A 37 -3.29 6.82 -10.77
N GLU A 38 -2.38 6.47 -11.68
CA GLU A 38 -1.81 7.37 -12.69
C GLU A 38 -1.33 8.68 -12.07
N ILE A 39 -0.56 8.60 -10.98
CA ILE A 39 -0.18 9.78 -10.18
C ILE A 39 0.55 10.88 -10.98
N GLU A 40 1.15 10.51 -12.12
CA GLU A 40 1.90 11.37 -13.02
C GLU A 40 1.03 12.05 -14.11
N ASN A 41 -0.26 11.68 -14.21
CA ASN A 41 -1.21 12.23 -15.19
C ASN A 41 -1.89 13.52 -14.68
N PHE A 42 -1.25 14.67 -14.86
CA PHE A 42 -1.72 15.95 -14.33
C PHE A 42 -2.73 16.66 -15.25
N SER A 43 -3.75 17.29 -14.67
CA SER A 43 -4.76 18.06 -15.41
C SER A 43 -4.30 19.45 -15.83
N GLY A 44 -3.19 19.94 -15.29
CA GLY A 44 -2.68 21.29 -15.57
C GLY A 44 -1.16 21.41 -15.47
N LYS A 45 -0.62 22.49 -16.04
CA LYS A 45 0.83 22.75 -16.15
C LYS A 45 1.40 23.67 -15.08
N SER A 46 0.54 24.31 -14.27
CA SER A 46 1.00 25.18 -13.19
C SER A 46 1.50 24.35 -12.01
N ALA A 47 2.50 24.85 -11.29
CA ALA A 47 3.02 24.18 -10.10
C ALA A 47 1.92 23.96 -9.03
N LEU A 48 0.93 24.86 -8.96
CA LEU A 48 -0.22 24.71 -8.07
C LEU A 48 -1.11 23.53 -8.49
N SER A 49 -1.47 23.44 -9.77
CA SER A 49 -2.30 22.34 -10.30
C SER A 49 -1.62 20.98 -10.09
N VAL A 50 -0.32 20.89 -10.38
CA VAL A 50 0.46 19.66 -10.17
C VAL A 50 0.44 19.22 -8.70
N LYS A 51 0.62 20.16 -7.76
CA LYS A 51 0.55 19.86 -6.32
C LYS A 51 -0.84 19.40 -5.90
N GLN A 52 -1.88 20.08 -6.36
CA GLN A 52 -3.27 19.74 -6.03
C GLN A 52 -3.61 18.33 -6.51
N ASP A 53 -3.32 18.01 -7.77
CA ASP A 53 -3.56 16.68 -8.35
C ASP A 53 -2.79 15.59 -7.61
N PHE A 54 -1.52 15.84 -7.30
CA PHE A 54 -0.69 14.90 -6.56
C PHE A 54 -1.30 14.57 -5.19
N TYR A 55 -1.64 15.59 -4.39
CA TYR A 55 -2.21 15.37 -3.06
C TYR A 55 -3.60 14.74 -3.12
N ALA A 56 -4.45 15.15 -4.07
CA ALA A 56 -5.77 14.56 -4.27
C ALA A 56 -5.67 13.06 -4.56
N LYS A 57 -4.77 12.67 -5.47
CA LYS A 57 -4.53 11.26 -5.82
C LYS A 57 -3.97 10.43 -4.66
N ILE A 58 -3.05 11.00 -3.87
CA ILE A 58 -2.54 10.33 -2.66
C ILE A 58 -3.67 10.10 -1.64
N ILE A 59 -4.49 11.11 -1.37
CA ILE A 59 -5.62 10.99 -0.44
C ILE A 59 -6.62 9.93 -0.94
N ALA A 60 -6.97 9.97 -2.23
CA ALA A 60 -7.88 8.99 -2.83
C ALA A 60 -7.33 7.55 -2.73
N SER A 61 -6.04 7.36 -3.00
CA SER A 61 -5.37 6.05 -2.87
C SER A 61 -5.39 5.54 -1.42
N ASN A 62 -5.12 6.42 -0.46
CA ASN A 62 -5.14 6.07 0.97
C ASN A 62 -6.55 5.71 1.43
N LEU A 63 -7.56 6.50 1.05
CA LEU A 63 -8.95 6.21 1.38
C LEU A 63 -9.41 4.87 0.78
N THR A 64 -9.05 4.63 -0.47
CA THR A 64 -9.32 3.34 -1.14
C THR A 64 -8.69 2.19 -0.38
N SER A 65 -7.45 2.36 0.10
CA SER A 65 -6.75 1.34 0.89
C SER A 65 -7.49 1.03 2.19
N LEU A 66 -7.97 2.06 2.89
CA LEU A 66 -8.77 1.89 4.11
C LEU A 66 -10.09 1.17 3.84
N MET A 67 -10.78 1.51 2.75
CA MET A 67 -12.02 0.85 2.35
C MET A 67 -11.79 -0.61 1.98
N ALA A 68 -10.73 -0.91 1.24
CA ALA A 68 -10.36 -2.28 0.89
C ALA A 68 -10.03 -3.11 2.13
N LEU A 69 -9.31 -2.55 3.11
CA LEU A 69 -9.03 -3.22 4.38
C LEU A 69 -10.31 -3.50 5.19
N ALA A 70 -11.26 -2.56 5.22
CA ALA A 70 -12.55 -2.76 5.87
C ALA A 70 -13.37 -3.85 5.17
N ALA A 71 -13.42 -3.83 3.83
CA ALA A 71 -14.11 -4.84 3.03
C ALA A 71 -13.47 -6.23 3.19
N GLN A 72 -12.14 -6.30 3.23
CA GLN A 72 -11.40 -7.56 3.41
C GLN A 72 -11.78 -8.24 4.73
N LYS A 73 -11.90 -7.48 5.83
CA LYS A 73 -12.35 -8.02 7.12
C LYS A 73 -13.74 -8.66 7.03
N GLU A 74 -14.64 -8.09 6.25
CA GLU A 74 -15.98 -8.65 6.05
C GLU A 74 -15.98 -9.88 5.13
N VAL A 75 -15.12 -9.91 4.11
CA VAL A 75 -14.89 -11.08 3.27
C VAL A 75 -14.34 -12.23 4.11
N ASP A 76 -13.28 -11.99 4.89
CA ASP A 76 -12.63 -13.00 5.73
C ASP A 76 -13.61 -13.66 6.70
N LYS A 77 -14.51 -12.89 7.31
CA LYS A 77 -15.58 -13.42 8.17
C LYS A 77 -16.54 -14.33 7.39
N LYS A 78 -16.95 -13.93 6.19
CA LYS A 78 -17.90 -14.68 5.36
C LYS A 78 -17.29 -15.95 4.78
N THR A 79 -16.00 -15.92 4.44
CA THR A 79 -15.29 -17.02 3.79
C THR A 79 -14.50 -17.91 4.75
N GLN A 80 -14.62 -17.69 6.06
CA GLN A 80 -13.86 -18.42 7.09
C GLN A 80 -13.99 -19.95 7.00
N LYS A 81 -15.14 -20.46 6.52
CA LYS A 81 -15.40 -21.90 6.39
C LYS A 81 -15.00 -22.48 5.04
N LEU A 82 -14.53 -21.64 4.11
CA LEU A 82 -14.12 -22.06 2.78
C LEU A 82 -12.65 -22.49 2.80
N GLN A 83 -12.27 -23.40 1.91
CA GLN A 83 -10.90 -23.89 1.81
C GLN A 83 -9.95 -22.89 1.15
N LEU A 84 -10.49 -21.87 0.47
CA LEU A 84 -9.73 -20.88 -0.29
C LEU A 84 -9.80 -19.51 0.38
N THR A 85 -8.69 -18.78 0.31
CA THR A 85 -8.60 -17.38 0.74
C THR A 85 -9.13 -16.46 -0.36
N TYR A 86 -10.03 -15.56 0.01
CA TYR A 86 -10.60 -14.57 -0.90
C TYR A 86 -9.98 -13.20 -0.62
N GLN A 87 -9.65 -12.44 -1.67
CA GLN A 87 -9.05 -11.11 -1.53
C GLN A 87 -9.86 -10.07 -2.29
N VAL A 88 -9.99 -8.88 -1.70
CA VAL A 88 -10.57 -7.70 -2.34
C VAL A 88 -9.53 -7.08 -3.27
N GLU A 89 -9.85 -7.02 -4.56
CA GLU A 89 -8.97 -6.41 -5.54
C GLU A 89 -9.02 -4.88 -5.47
N PHE A 90 -7.85 -4.28 -5.25
CA PHE A 90 -7.72 -2.83 -5.13
C PHE A 90 -7.99 -2.08 -6.44
N CYS A 91 -7.67 -2.66 -7.60
CA CYS A 91 -7.88 -2.04 -8.91
C CYS A 91 -9.37 -1.74 -9.15
N THR A 92 -10.24 -2.69 -8.82
CA THR A 92 -11.71 -2.56 -8.94
C THR A 92 -12.30 -1.55 -7.96
N SER A 93 -11.61 -1.25 -6.86
CA SER A 93 -12.08 -0.24 -5.90
C SER A 93 -11.84 1.22 -6.32
N LEU A 94 -10.90 1.47 -7.25
CA LEU A 94 -10.67 2.79 -7.84
C LEU A 94 -11.54 3.04 -9.08
N SER A 95 -11.92 1.98 -9.80
CA SER A 95 -12.75 2.08 -11.01
C SER A 95 -14.23 2.04 -10.63
N LYS A 96 -14.85 3.21 -10.54
CA LYS A 96 -16.31 3.39 -10.53
C LYS A 96 -16.71 4.45 -11.53
#